data_AF-A0A1H9RV81-F1
#
_entry.id   AF-A0A1H9RV81-F1
#
_cell.length_a   1.000
_cell.length_b   1.000
_cell.length_c   1.000
_cell.angle_alpha   90.00
_cell.angle_beta   90.00
_cell.angle_gamma   90.00
#
_symmetry.space_group_name_H-M   'P 1'
#
loop_
_entity.id
_entity.type
_entity.pdbx_description
1 polymer ?
#
loop_
_entity_poly.entity_id
_entity_poly.type
_entity_poly.pdbx_seq_one_letter_code
_entity_poly.pdbx_strand_id
1 'polypeptide(L)' 'MIEFYQWDQGATGTFGIRAEFNGPLWFTKDIYYERRTENADVKWLDNHTVSINGNTLDLAKGEKFGYLFKEGDG' A
#
# COMPACT_ATOMS: atom_id res chain seq x y z
N MET A 1 -4.04 9.78 -7.77
CA MET A 1 -5.21 9.05 -7.23
C MET A 1 -4.68 7.77 -6.57
N ILE A 2 -5.21 7.37 -5.41
CA ILE A 2 -4.85 6.09 -4.79
C ILE A 2 -5.91 5.07 -5.17
N GLU A 3 -5.49 3.92 -5.69
CA GLU A 3 -6.34 2.78 -5.98
C GLU A 3 -6.05 1.66 -4.99
N PHE A 4 -7.11 1.00 -4.52
CA PHE A 4 -7.03 -0.07 -3.54
C PHE A 4 -7.51 -1.38 -4.17
N TYR A 5 -6.78 -2.45 -3.90
CA TYR A 5 -7.06 -3.77 -4.45
C TYR A 5 -7.03 -4.80 -3.33
N GLN A 6 -8.11 -5.57 -3.22
CA GLN A 6 -8.14 -6.77 -2.41
C GLN A 6 -7.59 -7.94 -3.23
N TRP A 7 -6.83 -8.82 -2.59
CA TRP A 7 -6.32 -10.04 -3.20
C TRP A 7 -6.48 -11.22 -2.24
N ASP A 8 -6.67 -12.40 -2.80
CA ASP A 8 -6.84 -13.66 -2.07
C ASP A 8 -6.13 -14.77 -2.84
N GLN A 9 -5.25 -15.52 -2.17
CA GLN A 9 -4.48 -16.61 -2.80
C GLN A 9 -5.14 -17.99 -2.68
N GLY A 10 -6.39 -18.06 -2.22
CA GLY A 10 -7.18 -19.28 -2.11
C GLY A 10 -6.89 -20.10 -0.86
N ALA A 11 -7.33 -21.37 -0.88
CA ALA A 11 -7.50 -22.25 0.29
C ALA A 11 -6.27 -22.45 1.19
N THR A 12 -5.06 -22.31 0.66
CA THR A 12 -3.80 -22.44 1.41
C THR A 12 -3.01 -21.13 1.49
N GLY A 13 -3.55 -20.08 0.87
CA GLY A 13 -2.91 -18.79 0.70
C GLY A 13 -3.30 -17.78 1.77
N THR A 14 -2.68 -16.62 1.70
CA THR A 14 -3.11 -15.44 2.47
C THR A 14 -3.95 -14.55 1.57
N PHE A 15 -4.73 -13.66 2.19
CA PHE A 15 -5.41 -12.56 1.54
C PHE A 15 -4.85 -11.24 2.04
N GLY A 16 -5.29 -10.13 1.47
CA GLY A 16 -4.89 -8.82 1.93
C GLY A 16 -5.36 -7.69 1.03
N ILE A 17 -4.85 -6.51 1.35
CA ILE A 17 -5.05 -5.30 0.56
C ILE A 17 -3.70 -4.80 0.08
N ARG A 18 -3.68 -4.28 -1.14
CA ARG A 18 -2.60 -3.44 -1.67
C ARG A 18 -3.13 -2.10 -2.13
N ALA A 19 -2.29 -1.08 -2.12
CA ALA A 19 -2.63 0.22 -2.69
C ALA A 19 -1.54 0.77 -3.60
N GLU A 20 -1.99 1.37 -4.71
CA GLU A 20 -1.16 1.95 -5.75
C GLU A 20 -1.43 3.46 -5.83
N PHE A 21 -0.37 4.26 -5.85
CA PHE A 21 -0.45 5.70 -6.08
C PHE A 21 -0.19 6.00 -7.56
N ASN A 22 -1.21 6.52 -8.23
CA ASN A 22 -1.13 7.03 -9.60
C ASN A 22 -0.80 8.53 -9.57
N GLY A 23 0.47 8.84 -9.89
CA GLY A 23 0.99 10.18 -10.06
C GLY A 23 0.85 10.72 -11.49
N PRO A 24 1.21 11.99 -11.72
CA PRO A 24 1.28 12.54 -13.07
C PRO A 24 2.37 11.83 -13.90
N LEU A 25 2.19 11.83 -15.23
CA LEU A 25 3.13 11.24 -16.19
C LEU A 25 3.43 9.75 -15.95
N TRP A 26 2.41 8.89 -16.01
CA TRP A 26 2.58 7.43 -16.14
C TRP A 26 3.31 6.78 -14.95
N PHE A 27 3.47 7.51 -13.84
CA PHE A 27 4.12 7.03 -12.64
C PHE A 27 3.09 6.37 -11.73
N THR A 28 3.10 5.04 -11.70
CA THR A 28 2.35 4.24 -10.73
C THR A 28 3.34 3.62 -9.76
N LYS A 29 3.06 3.72 -8.46
CA LYS A 29 3.91 3.16 -7.40
C LYS A 29 3.07 2.40 -6.39
N ASP A 30 3.48 1.18 -6.08
CA ASP A 30 3.01 0.45 -4.91
C ASP A 30 3.40 1.20 -3.62
N ILE A 31 2.41 1.56 -2.81
CA ILE A 31 2.63 2.31 -1.56
C ILE A 31 2.22 1.53 -0.31
N TYR A 32 1.36 0.52 -0.46
CA TYR A 32 0.80 -0.19 0.68
C TYR A 32 0.57 -1.67 0.37
N TYR A 33 0.93 -2.54 1.30
CA TYR A 33 0.63 -3.96 1.26
C TYR A 33 0.39 -4.50 2.66
N GLU A 34 -0.80 -5.00 2.93
CA GLU A 34 -1.13 -5.59 4.22
C GLU A 34 -1.79 -6.95 4.02
N ARG A 35 -1.30 -7.94 4.76
CA ARG A 35 -1.80 -9.31 4.72
C ARG A 35 -2.82 -9.52 5.84
N ARG A 36 -3.77 -10.42 5.59
CA ARG A 36 -4.85 -10.81 6.51
C ARG A 36 -5.77 -9.63 6.88
N THR A 37 -5.97 -8.74 5.92
CA THR A 37 -6.84 -7.56 6.06
C THR A 37 -7.86 -7.57 4.93
N GLU A 38 -9.13 -7.37 5.27
CA GLU A 38 -10.26 -7.34 4.33
C GLU A 38 -10.69 -5.91 3.96
N ASN A 39 -10.44 -4.93 4.84
CA ASN A 39 -10.90 -3.55 4.67
C ASN A 39 -9.75 -2.54 4.82
N ALA A 40 -9.83 -1.44 4.08
CA ALA A 40 -8.93 -0.31 4.21
C ALA A 40 -9.66 0.89 4.82
N ASP A 41 -9.28 1.30 6.03
CA ASP A 41 -9.63 2.60 6.61
C ASP A 41 -8.61 3.63 6.11
N VAL A 42 -9.07 4.59 5.32
CA VAL A 42 -8.21 5.57 4.65
C VAL A 42 -8.55 6.97 5.15
N LYS A 43 -7.54 7.66 5.68
CA LYS A 43 -7.67 9.04 6.17
C LYS A 43 -6.53 9.89 5.61
N TRP A 44 -6.88 10.95 4.89
CA TRP A 44 -5.91 11.98 4.52
C TRP A 44 -5.64 12.87 5.72
N LEU A 45 -4.37 12.97 6.11
CA LEU A 45 -3.91 13.87 7.18
C LEU A 45 -3.56 15.25 6.63
N ASP A 46 -3.04 15.28 5.39
CA ASP A 46 -2.78 16.49 4.61
C ASP A 46 -2.71 16.14 3.10
N ASN A 47 -2.18 17.04 2.26
CA ASN A 47 -2.11 16.87 0.80
C ASN A 47 -1.20 15.73 0.31
N HIS A 48 -0.27 15.26 1.13
CA HIS A 48 0.76 14.27 0.77
C HIS A 48 0.88 13.14 1.79
N THR A 49 0.25 13.28 2.96
CA THR A 49 0.26 12.28 4.03
C THR A 49 -1.08 11.57 4.13
N VAL A 50 -1.05 10.24 4.03
CA VAL A 50 -2.23 9.38 4.16
C VAL A 50 -2.02 8.35 5.26
N SER A 51 -3.07 8.07 6.04
CA SER A 51 -3.12 6.96 6.98
C SER A 51 -3.98 5.84 6.39
N ILE A 52 -3.42 4.62 6.30
CA ILE A 52 -4.09 3.41 5.82
C ILE A 52 -4.04 2.37 6.95
N ASN A 53 -5.21 2.01 7.50
CA ASN A 53 -5.32 1.13 8.67
C ASN A 53 -4.44 1.55 9.85
N GLY A 54 -4.30 2.86 10.07
CA GLY A 54 -3.45 3.44 11.11
C GLY A 54 -1.98 3.58 10.74
N ASN A 55 -1.52 3.01 9.62
CA ASN A 55 -0.16 3.19 9.12
C ASN A 55 -0.08 4.49 8.32
N THR A 56 0.74 5.44 8.80
CA THR A 56 0.90 6.76 8.17
C THR A 56 2.02 6.72 7.14
N LEU A 57 1.76 7.26 5.95
CA LEU A 57 2.67 7.31 4.82
C LEU A 57 2.75 8.71 4.24
N ASP A 58 3.96 9.26 4.17
CA ASP A 58 4.30 10.47 3.43
C ASP A 58 4.64 10.11 1.96
N LEU A 59 3.69 10.39 1.07
CA LEU A 59 3.80 10.08 -0.35
C LEU A 59 4.79 10.99 -1.07
N ALA A 60 5.06 12.20 -0.56
CA ALA A 60 6.06 13.10 -1.14
C ALA A 60 7.48 12.59 -0.87
N LYS A 61 7.70 11.94 0.28
CA LYS A 61 8.95 11.24 0.59
C LYS A 61 9.05 9.85 -0.04
N GLY A 62 7.97 9.38 -0.65
CA GLY A 62 7.90 8.08 -1.30
C GLY A 62 7.90 6.91 -0.31
N GLU A 63 7.39 7.13 0.91
CA GLU A 63 7.23 6.08 1.91
C GLU A 63 6.30 4.97 1.41
N LYS A 64 6.52 3.76 1.95
CA LYS A 64 5.73 2.57 1.62
C LYS A 64 5.58 1.68 2.87
N PHE A 65 4.46 0.99 2.97
CA PHE A 65 4.20 0.04 4.05
C PHE A 65 4.10 -1.40 3.53
N GLY A 66 4.58 -2.37 4.32
CA GLY A 66 4.43 -3.80 4.05
C GLY A 66 5.40 -4.40 3.03
N TYR A 67 6.06 -3.56 2.24
CA TYR A 67 7.13 -3.96 1.33
C TYR A 67 8.49 -3.86 2.03
N LEU A 68 8.77 -4.77 2.97
CA LEU A 68 10.14 -4.98 3.44
C LEU A 68 10.92 -5.65 2.30
N PHE A 69 12.05 -5.07 1.94
CA PHE A 69 12.96 -5.59 0.93
C PHE A 69 13.29 -7.05 1.23
N LYS A 70 13.29 -7.91 0.21
CA LYS A 70 14.04 -9.16 0.30
C LYS A 70 15.52 -8.76 0.40
N GLU A 71 16.05 -8.75 1.61
CA GLU A 71 17.49 -8.87 1.82
C GLU A 71 17.85 -10.29 1.32
N GLY A 72 18.51 -10.41 0.17
CA GLY A 72 18.83 -11.72 -0.39
C GLY A 72 19.24 -11.83 -1.86
N ASP A 73 19.47 -10.73 -2.59
CA ASP A 73 20.20 -10.79 -3.87
C ASP A 73 21.60 -10.22 -3.65
N GLY A 74 22.49 -11.07 -3.13
CA GLY A 74 23.94 -10.87 -3.05
C GLY A 74 24.67 -11.93 -3.87
#